data_AF-X1BW39-F1
#
_entry.id   AF-X1BW39-F1
#
_cell.length_a   1.000
_cell.length_b   1.000
_cell.length_c   1.000
_cell.angle_alpha   90.00
_cell.angle_beta   90.00
_cell.angle_gamma   90.00
#
_symmetry.space_group_name_H-M   'P 1'
#
loop_
_entity.id
_entity.type
_entity.pdbx_description
1 polymer ?
#
loop_
_entity_poly.entity_id
_entity_poly.type
_entity_poly.pdbx_seq_one_letter_code
_entity_poly.pdbx_strand_id
1 'polypeptide(L)'
;MKNPFLEFSHVHNSKELLDIAFKRAMKSSAKVSKNAPILLKAKKKEFTRIKVANKELIERILAIIKKVPIIDELPDFYKELASLLVDVDELKLTLGKLNGILPILSKLER
;
A
#
# COMPACT_ATOMS: atom_id res chain seq x y z
N MET A 1 -13.77 7.74 -26.26
CA MET A 1 -13.09 6.87 -25.27
C MET A 1 -12.38 7.74 -24.25
N LYS A 2 -12.52 7.45 -22.96
CA LYS A 2 -11.73 8.09 -21.89
C LYS A 2 -10.36 7.40 -21.86
N ASN A 3 -9.27 8.17 -21.72
CA ASN A 3 -7.92 7.62 -21.61
C ASN A 3 -7.83 6.74 -20.33
N PRO A 4 -7.49 5.43 -20.43
CA PRO A 4 -7.48 4.50 -19.30
C PRO A 4 -6.39 4.80 -18.26
N PHE A 5 -5.43 5.67 -18.57
CA PHE A 5 -4.32 6.06 -17.69
C PHE A 5 -4.56 7.38 -16.95
N LEU A 6 -5.72 8.02 -17.11
CA LEU A 6 -6.02 9.32 -16.49
C LEU A 6 -6.02 9.32 -14.96
N GLU A 7 -6.23 8.17 -14.33
CA GLU A 7 -6.32 8.04 -12.86
C GLU A 7 -4.96 7.78 -12.20
N PHE A 8 -3.88 7.68 -12.98
CA PHE A 8 -2.54 7.58 -12.44
C PHE A 8 -2.17 8.86 -11.70
N SER A 9 -1.67 8.67 -10.49
CA SER A 9 -1.08 9.74 -9.70
C SER A 9 0.35 9.37 -9.35
N HIS A 10 1.08 10.33 -8.79
CA HIS A 10 2.37 10.07 -8.18
C HIS A 10 2.32 8.84 -7.26
N VAL A 11 3.25 7.92 -7.49
CA VAL A 11 3.49 6.75 -6.65
C VAL A 11 4.65 7.09 -5.73
N HIS A 12 4.38 7.05 -4.44
CA HIS A 12 5.38 7.33 -3.41
C HIS A 12 6.48 6.27 -3.44
N ASN A 13 7.73 6.69 -3.21
CA ASN A 13 8.83 5.75 -3.04
C ASN A 13 8.76 5.03 -1.69
N SER A 14 9.63 4.04 -1.49
CA SER A 14 9.65 3.21 -0.27
C SER A 14 9.80 4.04 1.01
N LYS A 15 10.69 5.03 1.01
CA LYS A 15 10.93 5.90 2.17
C LYS A 15 9.70 6.75 2.49
N GLU A 16 9.10 7.36 1.47
CA GLU A 16 7.88 8.16 1.63
C GLU A 16 6.71 7.33 2.16
N LEU A 17 6.52 6.11 1.65
CA LEU A 17 5.50 5.19 2.15
C LEU A 17 5.70 4.87 3.64
N LEU A 18 6.94 4.57 4.04
CA LEU A 18 7.28 4.30 5.44
C LEU A 18 7.08 5.54 6.32
N ASP A 19 7.55 6.70 5.87
CA ASP A 19 7.41 7.97 6.60
C ASP A 19 5.92 8.31 6.83
N ILE A 20 5.08 8.14 5.82
CA ILE A 20 3.63 8.35 5.94
C ILE A 20 3.01 7.36 6.94
N ALA A 21 3.33 6.07 6.81
CA ALA A 21 2.80 5.03 7.69
C ALA A 21 3.20 5.24 9.15
N PHE A 22 4.47 5.53 9.41
CA PHE A 22 4.97 5.78 10.75
C PHE A 22 4.47 7.10 11.32
N LYS A 23 4.36 8.16 10.52
CA LYS A 23 3.75 9.42 10.95
C LYS A 23 2.30 9.23 11.38
N ARG A 24 1.52 8.42 10.65
CA ARG A 24 0.13 8.10 11.02
C ARG A 24 0.08 7.23 12.28
N ALA A 25 0.94 6.23 12.38
CA ALA A 25 1.03 5.35 13.54
C ALA A 25 1.45 6.10 14.82
N MET A 26 2.43 7.00 14.73
CA MET A 26 2.89 7.80 15.88
C MET A 26 1.79 8.66 16.51
N LYS A 27 0.84 9.13 15.70
CA LYS A 27 -0.34 9.90 16.14
C LYS A 27 -1.46 9.01 16.71
N SER A 28 -1.38 7.70 16.56
CA SER A 28 -2.40 6.79 17.06
C SER A 28 -2.34 6.63 18.58
N SER A 29 -3.51 6.51 19.21
CA SER A 29 -3.65 6.29 20.65
C SER A 29 -4.31 4.95 20.92
N ALA A 30 -3.71 4.15 21.80
CA ALA A 30 -4.33 2.92 22.27
C ALA A 30 -5.42 3.22 23.31
N LYS A 31 -6.58 2.56 23.18
CA LYS A 31 -7.63 2.59 24.22
C LYS A 31 -7.20 1.70 25.39
N VAL A 32 -6.73 2.31 26.47
CA VAL A 32 -6.31 1.62 27.70
C VAL A 32 -6.83 2.38 28.92
N SER A 33 -7.26 1.66 29.96
CA SER A 33 -7.67 2.26 31.23
C SER A 33 -6.53 3.10 31.83
N LYS A 34 -6.89 4.23 32.44
CA LYS A 34 -5.95 5.10 33.17
C LYS A 34 -5.26 4.36 34.33
N ASN A 35 -5.91 3.34 34.90
CA ASN A 35 -5.39 2.59 36.04
C ASN A 35 -4.60 1.33 35.61
N ALA A 36 -4.47 1.06 34.31
CA ALA A 36 -3.72 -0.09 33.84
C ALA A 36 -2.21 0.04 34.16
N PRO A 37 -1.53 -1.10 34.39
CA PRO A 37 -0.07 -1.13 34.54
C PRO A 37 0.65 -0.47 33.37
N ILE A 38 1.79 0.19 33.66
CA ILE A 38 2.60 0.91 32.66
C ILE A 38 3.00 -0.02 31.51
N LEU A 39 3.45 -1.23 31.82
CA LEU A 39 3.86 -2.22 30.82
C LEU A 39 2.69 -2.59 29.88
N LEU A 40 1.48 -2.77 30.42
CA LEU A 40 0.30 -3.07 29.62
C LEU A 40 -0.08 -1.89 28.70
N LYS A 41 0.03 -0.66 29.19
CA LYS A 41 -0.19 0.56 28.38
C LYS A 41 0.82 0.65 27.23
N ALA A 42 2.10 0.45 27.52
CA ALA A 42 3.17 0.47 26.51
C ALA A 42 2.94 -0.62 25.45
N LYS A 43 2.68 -1.87 25.88
CA LYS A 43 2.40 -2.99 24.97
C LYS A 43 1.21 -2.69 24.04
N LYS A 44 0.09 -2.20 24.58
CA LYS A 44 -1.09 -1.85 23.77
C LYS A 44 -0.82 -0.68 22.83
N LYS A 45 -0.02 0.31 23.25
CA LYS A 45 0.37 1.45 22.42
C LYS A 45 1.19 1.00 21.21
N GLU A 46 2.23 0.20 21.42
CA GLU A 46 3.07 -0.30 20.32
C GLU A 46 2.32 -1.26 19.41
N PHE A 47 1.48 -2.15 19.97
CA PHE A 47 0.60 -2.99 19.16
C PHE A 47 -0.34 -2.16 18.26
N THR A 48 -0.92 -1.07 18.80
CA THR A 48 -1.77 -0.17 18.01
C THR A 48 -0.97 0.52 16.90
N ARG A 49 0.27 0.95 17.18
CA ARG A 49 1.15 1.57 16.19
C ARG A 49 1.48 0.63 15.04
N ILE A 50 1.87 -0.61 15.34
CA ILE A 50 2.15 -1.64 14.32
C ILE A 50 0.93 -1.87 13.44
N LYS A 51 -0.25 -2.04 14.06
CA LYS A 51 -1.51 -2.23 13.34
C LYS A 51 -1.85 -1.05 12.42
N VAL A 52 -1.71 0.18 12.90
CA VAL A 52 -1.99 1.38 12.09
C VAL A 52 -1.00 1.53 10.95
N ALA A 53 0.30 1.28 11.17
CA ALA A 53 1.32 1.33 10.14
C ALA A 53 1.07 0.26 9.05
N ASN A 54 0.82 -0.98 9.44
CA ASN A 54 0.52 -2.08 8.51
C ASN A 54 -0.71 -1.77 7.67
N LYS A 55 -1.78 -1.29 8.30
CA LYS A 55 -3.01 -0.90 7.59
C LYS A 55 -2.74 0.19 6.56
N GLU A 56 -2.00 1.24 6.92
CA GLU A 56 -1.65 2.33 6.02
C GLU A 56 -0.85 1.84 4.80
N LEU A 57 0.14 0.97 5.02
CA LEU A 57 0.96 0.40 3.94
C LEU A 57 0.11 -0.46 3.01
N ILE A 58 -0.72 -1.35 3.55
CA ILE A 58 -1.60 -2.23 2.76
C ILE A 58 -2.56 -1.41 1.90
N GLU A 59 -3.24 -0.41 2.49
CA GLU A 59 -4.20 0.42 1.77
C GLU A 59 -3.54 1.18 0.60
N ARG A 60 -2.34 1.72 0.82
CA ARG A 60 -1.59 2.45 -0.22
C ARG A 60 -1.08 1.54 -1.33
N ILE A 61 -0.50 0.40 -0.99
CA ILE A 61 -0.01 -0.58 -1.99
C ILE A 61 -1.18 -1.07 -2.83
N LEU A 62 -2.31 -1.42 -2.20
CA LEU A 62 -3.53 -1.80 -2.92
C LEU A 62 -4.05 -0.69 -3.84
N ALA A 63 -4.02 0.56 -3.39
CA ALA A 63 -4.43 1.69 -4.21
C ALA A 63 -3.51 1.89 -5.43
N ILE A 64 -2.20 1.65 -5.29
CA ILE A 64 -1.25 1.67 -6.42
C ILE A 64 -1.59 0.56 -7.43
N ILE A 65 -1.78 -0.67 -6.96
CA ILE A 65 -2.11 -1.81 -7.83
C ILE A 65 -3.41 -1.56 -8.59
N LYS A 66 -4.45 -1.09 -7.90
CA LYS A 66 -5.78 -0.86 -8.48
C LYS A 66 -5.84 0.30 -9.49
N LYS A 67 -4.86 1.21 -9.49
CA LYS A 67 -4.78 2.31 -10.46
C LYS A 67 -4.32 1.85 -11.84
N VAL A 68 -3.62 0.72 -11.91
CA VAL A 68 -3.16 0.18 -13.19
C VAL A 68 -4.33 -0.54 -13.86
N PRO A 69 -4.75 -0.13 -15.08
CA PRO A 69 -5.76 -0.85 -15.83
C PRO A 69 -5.23 -2.24 -16.20
N ILE A 70 -6.13 -3.19 -16.34
CA ILE A 70 -5.78 -4.53 -16.84
C ILE A 70 -5.43 -4.39 -18.32
N ILE A 71 -4.14 -4.39 -18.64
CA ILE A 71 -3.63 -4.10 -20.00
C ILE A 71 -4.24 -5.06 -21.02
N ASP A 72 -4.38 -6.33 -20.67
CA ASP A 72 -4.92 -7.37 -21.56
C ASP A 72 -6.42 -7.18 -21.88
N GLU A 73 -7.13 -6.33 -21.12
CA GLU A 73 -8.54 -5.98 -21.35
C GLU A 73 -8.72 -4.63 -22.07
N LEU A 74 -7.63 -3.89 -22.32
CA LEU A 74 -7.70 -2.62 -23.05
C LEU A 74 -7.99 -2.84 -24.55
N PRO A 75 -8.56 -1.85 -25.25
CA PRO A 75 -8.64 -1.89 -26.71
C PRO A 75 -7.25 -1.93 -27.36
N ASP A 76 -7.15 -2.57 -28.52
CA ASP A 76 -5.88 -2.90 -29.18
C ASP A 76 -4.95 -1.69 -29.34
N PHE A 77 -5.50 -0.54 -29.72
CA PHE A 77 -4.74 0.71 -29.79
C PHE A 77 -4.00 1.05 -28.48
N TYR A 78 -4.65 0.92 -27.32
CA TYR A 78 -4.02 1.22 -26.04
C TYR A 78 -3.08 0.11 -25.56
N LYS A 79 -3.33 -1.13 -25.95
CA LYS A 79 -2.40 -2.25 -25.70
C LYS A 79 -1.09 -2.05 -26.43
N GLU A 80 -1.15 -1.77 -27.73
CA GLU A 80 0.02 -1.50 -28.57
C GLU A 80 0.73 -0.23 -28.12
N LEU A 81 -0.01 0.83 -27.79
CA LEU A 81 0.59 2.05 -27.26
C LEU A 81 1.29 1.81 -25.93
N ALA A 82 0.71 0.99 -25.03
CA ALA A 82 1.35 0.65 -23.77
C ALA A 82 2.63 -0.17 -23.98
N SER A 83 2.62 -1.18 -24.87
CA SER A 83 3.81 -1.99 -25.14
C SER A 83 4.95 -1.22 -25.82
N LEU A 84 4.64 -0.13 -26.53
CA LEU A 84 5.65 0.77 -27.10
C LEU A 84 6.26 1.73 -26.07
N LEU A 85 5.50 2.14 -25.07
CA LEU A 85 5.92 3.17 -24.10
C LEU A 85 6.53 2.59 -22.82
N VAL A 86 6.07 1.41 -22.40
CA VAL A 86 6.49 0.75 -21.16
C VAL A 86 6.74 -0.73 -21.40
N ASP A 87 7.68 -1.30 -20.64
CA ASP A 87 7.82 -2.74 -20.55
C ASP A 87 6.63 -3.32 -19.77
N VAL A 88 5.67 -3.88 -20.51
CA VAL A 88 4.43 -4.44 -19.96
C VAL A 88 4.72 -5.65 -19.07
N ASP A 89 5.75 -6.43 -19.39
CA ASP A 89 6.11 -7.62 -18.63
C ASP A 89 6.78 -7.23 -17.30
N GLU A 90 7.69 -6.25 -17.33
CA GLU A 90 8.29 -5.69 -16.12
C GLU A 90 7.22 -5.06 -15.21
N LEU A 91 6.25 -4.34 -15.79
CA LEU A 91 5.14 -3.76 -15.05
C LEU A 91 4.29 -4.85 -14.36
N LYS A 92 3.88 -5.88 -15.10
CA LYS A 92 3.12 -7.01 -14.55
C LYS A 92 3.89 -7.72 -13.42
N LEU A 93 5.18 -7.97 -13.63
CA LEU A 93 6.06 -8.59 -12.64
C LEU A 93 6.16 -7.73 -11.37
N THR A 94 6.31 -6.42 -11.52
CA THR A 94 6.43 -5.48 -10.40
C THR A 94 5.13 -5.37 -9.61
N LEU A 95 3.98 -5.32 -10.28
CA LEU A 95 2.66 -5.38 -9.63
C LEU A 95 2.44 -6.71 -8.91
N GLY A 96 2.92 -7.82 -9.48
CA GLY A 96 2.91 -9.13 -8.83
C GLY A 96 3.73 -9.14 -7.53
N LYS A 97 4.92 -8.54 -7.52
CA LYS A 97 5.75 -8.37 -6.31
C LYS A 97 5.02 -7.53 -5.25
N LEU A 98 4.39 -6.41 -5.65
CA LEU A 98 3.59 -5.57 -4.76
C LEU A 98 2.39 -6.31 -4.17
N ASN A 99 1.71 -7.14 -4.95
CA ASN A 99 0.61 -7.94 -4.44
C ASN A 99 1.12 -9.04 -3.48
N GLY A 100 2.28 -9.64 -3.79
CA GLY A 100 2.91 -10.69 -2.97
C GLY A 100 3.37 -10.22 -1.58
N ILE A 101 3.68 -8.93 -1.40
CA ILE A 101 4.07 -8.39 -0.09
C ILE A 101 2.89 -8.16 0.85
N LEU A 102 1.67 -8.00 0.34
CA LEU A 102 0.46 -7.76 1.15
C LEU A 102 0.23 -8.85 2.22
N PRO A 103 0.23 -10.17 1.89
CA PRO A 103 0.08 -11.20 2.92
C PRO A 103 1.25 -11.25 3.91
N ILE A 104 2.45 -10.78 3.53
CA ILE A 104 3.59 -10.66 4.45
C ILE A 104 3.30 -9.55 5.48
N LEU A 105 2.84 -8.38 5.03
CA LEU A 105 2.44 -7.28 5.91
C LEU A 105 1.29 -7.67 6.84
N SER A 106 0.31 -8.45 6.36
CA SER A 106 -0.78 -8.95 7.19
C SER A 106 -0.32 -9.91 8.29
N LYS A 107 0.78 -10.64 8.09
CA LYS A 107 1.36 -11.51 9.13
C LYS A 107 2.01 -10.72 10.25
N LEU A 108 2.49 -9.50 10.00
CA LEU A 108 3.10 -8.64 11.03
C LEU A 108 2.10 -8.07 12.04
N GLU A 109 0.80 -8.13 11.75
CA GLU A 109 -0.25 -7.74 12.71
C GLU A 109 -0.61 -8.86 13.69
N ARG A 110 -0.24 -10.11 13.39
CA ARG A 110 -0.52 -11.30 14.22
C ARG A 110 0.49 -11.41 15.36
#